data_AF-A0A2S6H5B8-F1
#
_entry.id   AF-A0A2S6H5B8-F1
#
_cell.length_a   1.000
_cell.length_b   1.000
_cell.length_c   1.000
_cell.angle_alpha   90.00
_cell.angle_beta   90.00
_cell.angle_gamma   90.00
#
_symmetry.space_group_name_H-M   'P 1'
#
loop_
_entity.id
_entity.type
_entity.pdbx_description
1 polymer ?
#
loop_
_entity_poly.entity_id
_entity_poly.type
_entity_poly.pdbx_seq_one_letter_code
_entity_poly.pdbx_strand_id
1 'polypeptide(L)'
;MDTNLTLFFLYLVAVICVTGVALTERSTPISVKEVYMFSGTLALIGCISEVAINNFYRAAFDSSLWTYQVAPVHHGDTSIFAFFQWSLYGYHLYFVRKKLQSYKIKYEAYIFAVFLAIEALLLEIFVNISSNYFLNTFIFYYVPGDMGHFTTVFVFPFYLLGGAILIGIFNRFLKDPMFFGTLSFSVAFIFVFLA
;
A
#
# COMPACT_ATOMS: atom_id res chain seq x y z
N MET A 1 -3.09 -4.43 24.63
CA MET A 1 -2.60 -4.53 23.24
C MET A 1 -3.66 -4.00 22.27
N ASP A 2 -4.91 -4.45 22.40
CA ASP A 2 -6.01 -4.09 21.49
C ASP A 2 -6.36 -2.60 21.43
N THR A 3 -6.33 -1.89 22.57
CA THR A 3 -6.55 -0.44 22.60
C THR A 3 -5.47 0.33 21.84
N ASN A 4 -4.19 0.00 22.06
CA ASN A 4 -3.07 0.64 21.35
C ASN A 4 -3.11 0.35 19.85
N LEU A 5 -3.50 -0.87 19.47
CA LEU A 5 -3.66 -1.26 18.08
C LEU A 5 -4.79 -0.48 17.39
N THR A 6 -5.90 -0.29 18.10
CA THR A 6 -7.01 0.55 17.61
C THR A 6 -6.58 2.01 17.48
N LEU A 7 -5.89 2.56 18.48
CA LEU A 7 -5.38 3.93 18.43
C LEU A 7 -4.38 4.12 17.29
N PHE A 8 -3.46 3.18 17.11
CA PHE A 8 -2.51 3.16 16.00
C PHE A 8 -3.23 3.15 14.64
N PHE A 9 -4.24 2.28 14.49
CA PHE A 9 -5.01 2.20 13.25
C PHE A 9 -5.79 3.48 12.97
N LEU A 10 -6.47 4.03 13.98
CA LEU A 10 -7.19 5.31 13.86
C LEU A 10 -6.23 6.46 13.53
N TYR A 11 -5.03 6.46 14.11
CA TYR A 11 -3.99 7.42 13.78
C TYR A 11 -3.56 7.31 12.31
N LEU A 12 -3.31 6.10 11.81
CA LEU A 12 -2.97 5.90 10.39
C LEU A 12 -4.09 6.37 9.46
N VAL A 13 -5.33 6.01 9.76
CA VAL A 13 -6.50 6.49 9.00
C VAL A 13 -6.56 8.01 8.99
N ALA A 14 -6.42 8.65 10.15
CA ALA A 14 -6.45 10.10 10.26
C ALA A 14 -5.34 10.78 9.45
N VAL A 15 -4.10 10.28 9.56
CA VAL A 15 -2.96 10.81 8.80
C VAL A 15 -3.21 10.69 7.29
N ILE A 16 -3.60 9.51 6.81
CA ILE A 16 -3.82 9.28 5.37
C ILE A 16 -5.02 10.07 4.82
N CYS A 17 -6.10 10.19 5.59
CA CYS A 17 -7.24 11.01 5.20
C CYS A 17 -6.85 12.50 5.14
N VAL A 18 -6.07 13.00 6.11
CA VAL A 18 -5.60 14.38 6.12
C VAL A 18 -4.65 14.65 4.96
N THR A 19 -3.71 13.75 4.64
CA THR A 19 -2.81 13.91 3.48
C THR A 19 -3.58 13.91 2.17
N GLY A 20 -4.55 13.01 1.99
CA GLY A 20 -5.40 12.99 0.80
C GLY A 20 -6.18 14.30 0.61
N VAL A 21 -6.77 14.84 1.68
CA VAL A 21 -7.46 16.13 1.65
C VAL A 21 -6.50 17.28 1.35
N ALA A 22 -5.30 17.29 1.96
CA ALA A 22 -4.29 18.32 1.73
C ALA A 22 -3.76 18.34 0.29
N LEU A 23 -3.74 17.19 -0.38
CA LEU A 23 -3.37 17.07 -1.80
C LEU A 23 -4.47 17.55 -2.75
N THR A 24 -5.68 17.79 -2.25
CA THR A 24 -6.85 18.16 -3.07
C THR A 24 -7.05 19.67 -3.11
N GLU A 25 -7.09 20.24 -4.32
CA GLU A 25 -7.57 21.61 -4.49
C GLU A 25 -9.10 21.65 -4.46
N ARG A 26 -9.71 22.72 -3.91
CA ARG A 26 -11.19 22.85 -3.79
C ARG A 26 -11.96 22.63 -5.10
N SER A 27 -11.31 22.83 -6.24
CA SER A 27 -11.87 22.67 -7.59
C SER A 27 -11.71 21.27 -8.19
N THR A 28 -11.00 20.35 -7.52
CA THR A 28 -10.73 19.02 -8.07
C THR A 28 -11.97 18.13 -7.93
N PRO A 29 -12.56 17.63 -9.03
CA PRO A 29 -13.70 16.74 -8.94
C PRO A 29 -13.28 15.37 -8.37
N ILE A 30 -13.82 15.02 -7.21
CA ILE A 30 -13.58 13.73 -6.55
C ILE A 30 -14.67 12.75 -6.98
N SER A 31 -14.27 11.59 -7.52
CA SER A 31 -15.17 10.49 -7.83
C SER A 31 -15.01 9.40 -6.78
N VAL A 32 -16.04 9.22 -5.94
CA VAL A 32 -16.08 8.16 -4.91
C VAL A 32 -15.89 6.78 -5.53
N LYS A 33 -16.42 6.56 -6.74
CA LYS A 33 -16.28 5.28 -7.45
C LYS A 33 -14.81 5.00 -7.81
N GLU A 34 -14.09 6.02 -8.29
CA GLU A 34 -12.67 5.88 -8.61
C GLU A 34 -11.83 5.66 -7.35
N VAL A 35 -12.10 6.38 -6.26
CA VAL A 35 -11.44 6.18 -4.96
C VAL A 35 -11.63 4.74 -4.47
N TYR A 36 -12.86 4.23 -4.55
CA TYR A 36 -13.19 2.86 -4.18
C TYR A 36 -12.40 1.85 -5.03
N MET A 37 -12.33 2.05 -6.34
CA MET A 37 -11.54 1.20 -7.24
C MET A 37 -10.04 1.22 -6.90
N PHE A 38 -9.47 2.39 -6.64
CA PHE A 38 -8.06 2.52 -6.26
C PHE A 38 -7.75 1.79 -4.96
N SER A 39 -8.58 2.03 -3.94
CA SER A 39 -8.46 1.38 -2.63
C SER A 39 -8.54 -0.14 -2.77
N GLY A 40 -9.52 -0.65 -3.49
CA GLY A 40 -9.68 -2.10 -3.71
C GLY A 40 -8.54 -2.70 -4.51
N THR A 41 -8.07 -2.00 -5.55
CA THR A 41 -6.93 -2.47 -6.38
C THR A 41 -5.67 -2.61 -5.54
N LEU A 42 -5.36 -1.63 -4.69
CA LEU A 42 -4.19 -1.72 -3.82
C LEU A 42 -4.36 -2.79 -2.76
N ALA A 43 -5.56 -2.94 -2.17
CA ALA A 43 -5.83 -4.05 -1.25
C ALA A 43 -5.51 -5.41 -1.90
N LEU A 44 -5.93 -5.60 -3.15
CA LEU A 44 -5.64 -6.80 -3.93
C LEU A 44 -4.15 -6.97 -4.21
N ILE A 45 -3.56 -5.99 -4.90
CA ILE A 45 -2.18 -6.08 -5.40
C ILE A 45 -1.20 -6.11 -4.23
N GLY A 46 -1.40 -5.28 -3.21
CA GLY A 46 -0.54 -5.21 -2.03
C GLY A 46 -0.47 -6.55 -1.29
N CYS A 47 -1.61 -7.07 -0.84
CA CYS A 47 -1.63 -8.31 -0.04
C CYS A 47 -1.07 -9.51 -0.81
N ILE A 48 -1.44 -9.67 -2.09
CA ILE A 48 -0.94 -10.79 -2.91
C ILE A 48 0.54 -10.61 -3.25
N SER A 49 0.97 -9.40 -3.60
CA SER A 49 2.37 -9.14 -3.96
C SER A 49 3.28 -9.34 -2.76
N GLU A 50 2.84 -9.02 -1.55
CA GLU A 50 3.64 -9.27 -0.36
C GLU A 50 4.04 -10.74 -0.22
N VAL A 51 3.05 -11.64 -0.31
CA VAL A 51 3.28 -13.09 -0.26
C VAL A 51 4.10 -13.56 -1.45
N ALA A 52 3.83 -13.05 -2.65
CA ALA A 52 4.58 -13.42 -3.85
C ALA A 52 6.06 -12.99 -3.77
N ILE A 53 6.34 -11.79 -3.29
CA ILE A 53 7.70 -11.24 -3.15
C ILE A 53 8.46 -12.04 -2.09
N ASN A 54 7.89 -12.27 -0.91
CA ASN A 54 8.56 -13.06 0.11
C ASN A 54 8.82 -14.52 -0.34
N ASN A 55 7.89 -15.12 -1.08
CA ASN A 55 8.13 -16.43 -1.70
C ASN A 55 9.28 -16.41 -2.71
N PHE A 56 9.33 -15.38 -3.57
CA PHE A 56 10.45 -15.18 -4.49
C PHE A 56 11.77 -15.05 -3.74
N TYR A 57 11.80 -14.26 -2.65
CA TYR A 57 13.01 -14.07 -1.85
C TYR A 57 13.49 -15.36 -1.19
N ARG A 58 12.57 -16.14 -0.62
CA ARG A 58 12.93 -17.46 -0.05
C ARG A 58 13.48 -18.40 -1.11
N ALA A 59 12.87 -18.41 -2.30
CA ALA A 59 13.35 -19.25 -3.40
C ALA A 59 14.72 -18.81 -3.96
N ALA A 60 14.99 -17.50 -3.99
CA ALA A 60 16.21 -16.95 -4.59
C ALA A 60 17.38 -16.78 -3.60
N PHE A 61 17.10 -16.52 -2.33
CA PHE A 61 18.08 -16.10 -1.33
C PHE A 61 17.99 -16.87 0.00
N ASP A 62 17.10 -17.86 0.11
CA ASP A 62 16.87 -18.66 1.33
C ASP A 62 16.53 -17.79 2.57
N SER A 63 15.91 -16.64 2.33
CA SER A 63 15.51 -15.68 3.36
C SER A 63 14.23 -14.95 2.95
N SER A 64 13.45 -14.47 3.91
CA SER A 64 12.31 -13.59 3.62
C SER A 64 12.79 -12.14 3.53
N LEU A 65 12.11 -11.29 2.75
CA LEU A 65 12.49 -9.88 2.66
C LEU A 65 12.03 -9.12 3.91
N TRP A 66 10.85 -9.45 4.42
CA TRP A 66 10.34 -8.97 5.70
C TRP A 66 9.52 -10.05 6.42
N THR A 67 9.12 -9.77 7.65
CA THR A 67 8.17 -10.58 8.40
C THR A 67 7.23 -9.68 9.20
N TYR A 68 5.92 -9.86 9.00
CA TYR A 68 4.89 -9.18 9.76
C TYR A 68 4.87 -9.67 11.22
N GLN A 69 4.83 -8.73 12.16
CA GLN A 69 4.84 -9.01 13.60
C GLN A 69 3.48 -8.78 14.26
N VAL A 70 2.61 -8.00 13.60
CA VAL A 70 1.28 -7.64 14.13
C VAL A 70 0.20 -8.35 13.30
N ALA A 71 -0.58 -9.21 13.95
CA ALA A 71 -1.62 -10.05 13.34
C ALA A 71 -1.16 -10.74 12.03
N PRO A 72 -0.04 -11.49 12.06
CA PRO A 72 0.51 -12.12 10.87
C PRO A 72 -0.42 -13.21 10.33
N VAL A 73 -0.47 -13.31 9.00
CA VAL A 73 -1.11 -14.39 8.24
C VAL A 73 -0.14 -14.83 7.12
N HIS A 74 -0.45 -15.90 6.39
CA HIS A 74 0.41 -16.43 5.31
C HIS A 74 1.86 -16.62 5.78
N HIS A 75 2.05 -17.33 6.89
CA HIS A 75 3.36 -17.57 7.51
C HIS A 75 4.17 -16.31 7.88
N GLY A 76 3.49 -15.17 8.07
CA GLY A 76 4.13 -13.90 8.41
C GLY A 76 4.53 -13.05 7.21
N ASP A 77 4.14 -13.45 6.00
CA ASP A 77 4.41 -12.66 4.78
C ASP A 77 3.53 -11.43 4.67
N THR A 78 2.32 -11.51 5.22
CA THR A 78 1.36 -10.40 5.27
C THR A 78 0.64 -10.40 6.61
N SER A 79 -0.31 -9.49 6.78
CA SER A 79 -1.07 -9.31 8.00
C SER A 79 -2.53 -9.05 7.69
N ILE A 80 -3.40 -9.33 8.66
CA ILE A 80 -4.78 -8.84 8.64
C ILE A 80 -4.84 -7.32 8.39
N PHE A 81 -3.86 -6.57 8.92
CA PHE A 81 -3.77 -5.12 8.73
C PHE A 81 -3.39 -4.72 7.31
N ALA A 82 -2.71 -5.59 6.55
CA ALA A 82 -2.29 -5.27 5.19
C ALA A 82 -3.50 -4.95 4.30
N PHE A 83 -4.62 -5.65 4.46
CA PHE A 83 -5.87 -5.34 3.75
C PHE A 83 -6.26 -3.87 3.90
N PHE A 84 -6.26 -3.36 5.14
CA PHE A 84 -6.65 -1.98 5.43
C PHE A 84 -5.55 -0.99 5.05
N GLN A 85 -4.28 -1.30 5.35
CA GLN A 85 -3.14 -0.44 5.04
C GLN A 85 -3.04 -0.18 3.54
N TRP A 86 -3.09 -1.25 2.73
CA TRP A 86 -3.06 -1.12 1.28
C TRP A 86 -4.29 -0.41 0.74
N SER A 87 -5.47 -0.63 1.32
CA SER A 87 -6.68 0.13 0.97
C SER A 87 -6.53 1.62 1.20
N LEU A 88 -6.00 2.02 2.36
CA LEU A 88 -5.71 3.41 2.71
C LEU A 88 -4.65 4.00 1.76
N TYR A 89 -3.63 3.22 1.41
CA TYR A 89 -2.64 3.69 0.44
C TYR A 89 -3.25 3.88 -0.96
N GLY A 90 -4.18 3.02 -1.37
CA GLY A 90 -4.96 3.22 -2.61
C GLY A 90 -5.80 4.50 -2.58
N TYR A 91 -6.44 4.82 -1.46
CA TYR A 91 -7.11 6.11 -1.25
C TYR A 91 -6.13 7.29 -1.45
N HIS A 92 -4.94 7.23 -0.85
CA HIS A 92 -3.92 8.27 -0.99
C HIS A 92 -3.44 8.41 -2.44
N LEU A 93 -3.12 7.29 -3.11
CA LEU A 93 -2.65 7.26 -4.49
C LEU A 93 -3.64 7.83 -5.49
N TYR A 94 -4.94 7.77 -5.19
CA TYR A 94 -5.96 8.46 -5.99
C TYR A 94 -5.69 9.96 -6.06
N PHE A 95 -5.45 10.61 -4.91
CA PHE A 95 -5.21 12.05 -4.84
C PHE A 95 -3.86 12.42 -5.45
N VAL A 96 -2.83 11.62 -5.20
CA VAL A 96 -1.52 11.79 -5.86
C VAL A 96 -1.68 11.78 -7.37
N ARG A 97 -2.42 10.82 -7.92
CA ARG A 97 -2.65 10.74 -9.36
C ARG A 97 -3.43 11.94 -9.89
N LYS A 98 -4.51 12.36 -9.22
CA LYS A 98 -5.27 13.57 -9.62
C LYS A 98 -4.39 14.81 -9.61
N LYS A 99 -3.52 14.95 -8.60
CA LYS A 99 -2.59 16.07 -8.52
C LYS A 99 -1.57 16.04 -9.66
N LEU A 100 -1.00 14.88 -9.98
CA LEU A 100 -0.09 14.73 -11.13
C LEU A 100 -0.78 15.06 -12.46
N GLN A 101 -2.03 14.63 -12.64
CA GLN A 101 -2.84 14.94 -13.82
C GLN A 101 -3.11 16.45 -13.97
N SER A 102 -3.27 17.17 -12.86
CA SER A 102 -3.46 18.63 -12.88
C SER A 102 -2.26 19.38 -13.47
N TYR A 103 -1.04 18.84 -13.33
CA TYR A 103 0.18 19.41 -13.87
C TYR A 103 0.40 19.12 -15.37
N LYS A 104 -0.44 18.28 -16.00
CA LYS A 104 -0.38 17.93 -17.44
C LYS A 104 1.02 17.49 -17.90
N ILE A 105 1.70 16.67 -17.10
CA ILE A 105 3.07 16.26 -17.37
C ILE A 105 3.12 15.21 -18.50
N LYS A 106 4.03 15.39 -19.47
CA LYS A 106 4.17 14.50 -20.64
C LYS A 106 4.42 13.02 -20.29
N TYR A 107 5.16 12.77 -19.21
CA TYR A 107 5.56 11.43 -18.76
C TYR A 107 4.87 11.05 -17.43
N GLU A 108 3.61 11.47 -17.24
CA GLU A 108 2.81 11.24 -16.02
C GLU A 108 2.94 9.81 -15.48
N ALA A 109 2.81 8.80 -16.35
CA ALA A 109 2.89 7.40 -15.97
C ALA A 109 4.24 7.03 -15.31
N TYR A 110 5.35 7.40 -15.93
CA TYR A 110 6.69 7.09 -15.38
C TYR A 110 6.92 7.84 -14.06
N ILE A 111 6.51 9.10 -14.00
CA ILE A 111 6.63 9.92 -12.79
C ILE A 111 5.77 9.34 -11.67
N PHE A 112 4.55 8.89 -11.98
CA PHE A 112 3.68 8.24 -11.01
C PHE A 112 4.32 6.97 -10.45
N ALA A 113 4.90 6.11 -11.29
CA ALA A 113 5.54 4.88 -10.82
C ALA A 113 6.76 5.16 -9.92
N VAL A 114 7.61 6.12 -10.30
CA VAL A 114 8.77 6.52 -9.47
C VAL A 114 8.33 7.17 -8.17
N PHE A 115 7.34 8.06 -8.23
CA PHE A 115 6.81 8.73 -7.05
C PHE A 115 6.17 7.73 -6.09
N LEU A 116 5.38 6.79 -6.60
CA LEU A 116 4.82 5.69 -5.82
C LEU A 116 5.92 4.90 -5.13
N ALA A 117 7.01 4.55 -5.84
CA ALA A 117 8.08 3.76 -5.24
C ALA A 117 8.82 4.49 -4.12
N ILE A 118 9.11 5.77 -4.29
CA ILE A 118 9.75 6.59 -3.24
C ILE A 118 8.79 6.77 -2.06
N GLU A 119 7.53 7.11 -2.34
CA GLU A 119 6.54 7.36 -1.32
C GLU A 119 6.19 6.10 -0.52
N ALA A 120 6.13 4.94 -1.16
CA ALA A 120 5.91 3.67 -0.47
C ALA A 120 7.01 3.40 0.56
N LEU A 121 8.29 3.61 0.21
CA LEU A 121 9.40 3.49 1.17
C LEU A 121 9.27 4.46 2.35
N LEU A 122 8.92 5.72 2.06
CA LEU A 122 8.73 6.73 3.12
C LEU A 122 7.56 6.37 4.03
N LEU A 123 6.46 5.88 3.45
CA LEU A 123 5.29 5.46 4.19
C LEU A 123 5.58 4.22 5.03
N GLU A 124 6.36 3.27 4.54
CA GLU A 124 6.81 2.11 5.30
C GLU A 124 7.62 2.50 6.53
N ILE A 125 8.59 3.40 6.34
CA ILE A 125 9.38 3.94 7.44
C ILE A 125 8.46 4.61 8.46
N PHE A 126 7.54 5.46 7.99
CA PHE A 126 6.58 6.15 8.85
C PHE A 126 5.68 5.17 9.62
N VAL A 127 5.14 4.14 8.95
CA VAL A 127 4.28 3.12 9.56
C VAL A 127 5.05 2.34 10.61
N ASN A 128 6.29 1.94 10.33
CA ASN A 128 7.10 1.18 11.29
C ASN A 128 7.61 2.04 12.47
N ILE A 129 7.92 3.33 12.26
CA ILE A 129 8.21 4.26 13.36
C ILE A 129 6.96 4.44 14.23
N SER A 130 5.81 4.64 13.60
CA SER A 130 4.54 4.82 14.30
C SER A 130 4.17 3.55 15.08
N SER A 131 4.33 2.37 14.48
CA SER A 131 4.03 1.11 15.17
C SER A 131 5.01 0.86 16.32
N ASN A 132 6.28 1.20 16.17
CA ASN A 132 7.23 1.13 17.27
C ASN A 132 6.79 2.01 18.46
N TYR A 133 6.30 3.23 18.18
CA TYR A 133 5.79 4.14 19.21
C TYR A 133 4.51 3.63 19.90
N PHE A 134 3.50 3.19 19.14
CA PHE A 134 2.20 2.79 19.71
C PHE A 134 2.18 1.36 20.26
N LEU A 135 2.92 0.45 19.61
CA LEU A 135 2.84 -1.00 19.82
C LEU A 135 4.12 -1.61 20.41
N ASN A 136 5.22 -0.84 20.53
CA ASN A 136 6.54 -1.32 20.93
C ASN A 136 7.07 -2.46 20.04
N THR A 137 6.67 -2.49 18.77
CA THR A 137 7.12 -3.47 17.77
C THR A 137 7.04 -2.88 16.36
N PHE A 138 7.70 -3.48 15.39
CA PHE A 138 7.50 -3.21 13.96
C PHE A 138 6.16 -3.78 13.50
N ILE A 139 5.52 -3.20 12.46
CA ILE A 139 4.41 -3.91 11.80
C ILE A 139 4.98 -4.97 10.88
N PHE A 140 5.91 -4.59 10.00
CA PHE A 140 6.66 -5.48 9.14
C PHE A 140 8.15 -5.23 9.40
N TYR A 141 8.82 -6.24 9.96
CA TYR A 141 10.24 -6.18 10.23
C TYR A 141 11.00 -6.56 8.96
N TYR A 142 11.75 -5.64 8.37
CA TYR A 142 12.58 -5.94 7.21
C TYR A 142 13.83 -6.70 7.63
N VAL A 143 14.07 -7.86 7.01
CA VAL A 143 15.20 -8.72 7.37
C VAL A 143 16.52 -8.08 6.98
N PRO A 144 16.67 -7.50 5.77
CA PRO A 144 17.78 -6.59 5.51
C PRO A 144 17.74 -5.41 6.49
N GLY A 145 18.85 -5.19 7.19
CA GLY A 145 18.99 -4.12 8.18
C GLY A 145 19.56 -2.82 7.64
N ASP A 146 19.65 -2.66 6.31
CA ASP A 146 20.30 -1.52 5.65
C ASP A 146 19.65 -0.17 5.96
N MET A 147 18.35 -0.18 6.31
CA MET A 147 17.62 1.01 6.75
C MET A 147 17.03 0.85 8.17
N GLY A 148 17.77 0.17 9.06
CA GLY A 148 17.38 0.01 10.46
C GLY A 148 16.14 -0.85 10.66
N HIS A 149 15.89 -1.80 9.74
CA HIS A 149 14.72 -2.71 9.73
C HIS A 149 13.35 -2.04 9.51
N PHE A 150 13.30 -0.72 9.29
CA PHE A 150 12.07 0.02 8.99
C PHE A 150 11.59 -0.17 7.54
N THR A 151 12.53 -0.33 6.61
CA THR A 151 12.34 -0.70 5.21
C THR A 151 13.68 -1.25 4.69
N THR A 152 13.83 -1.41 3.38
CA THR A 152 15.09 -1.78 2.73
C THR A 152 15.16 -1.24 1.31
N VAL A 153 16.34 -0.92 0.79
CA VAL A 153 16.48 -0.54 -0.63
C VAL A 153 16.10 -1.68 -1.58
N PHE A 154 16.11 -2.93 -1.10
CA PHE A 154 15.80 -4.10 -1.90
C PHE A 154 14.31 -4.23 -2.28
N VAL A 155 13.40 -3.53 -1.61
CA VAL A 155 11.97 -3.54 -1.99
C VAL A 155 11.68 -2.57 -3.14
N PHE A 156 12.56 -1.57 -3.37
CA PHE A 156 12.36 -0.52 -4.36
C PHE A 156 12.07 -1.01 -5.80
N PRO A 157 12.77 -2.04 -6.34
CA PRO A 157 12.46 -2.58 -7.66
C PRO A 157 11.03 -3.15 -7.78
N PHE A 158 10.52 -3.76 -6.72
CA PHE A 158 9.15 -4.29 -6.69
C PHE A 158 8.13 -3.17 -6.68
N TYR A 159 8.41 -2.05 -6.00
CA TYR A 159 7.54 -0.89 -6.06
C TYR A 159 7.50 -0.23 -7.43
N LEU A 160 8.64 -0.14 -8.14
CA LEU A 160 8.64 0.35 -9.52
C LEU A 160 7.80 -0.54 -10.44
N LEU A 161 7.95 -1.87 -10.31
CA LEU A 161 7.15 -2.84 -11.05
C LEU A 161 5.66 -2.72 -10.71
N GLY A 162 5.35 -2.62 -9.41
CA GLY A 162 3.99 -2.40 -8.90
C GLY A 162 3.37 -1.14 -9.47
N GLY A 163 4.13 -0.03 -9.51
CA GLY A 163 3.69 1.22 -10.13
C GLY A 163 3.31 1.05 -11.61
N ALA A 164 4.14 0.34 -12.39
CA ALA A 164 3.85 0.05 -13.80
C ALA A 164 2.57 -0.80 -13.97
N ILE A 165 2.40 -1.84 -13.15
CA ILE A 165 1.22 -2.69 -13.15
C ILE A 165 -0.04 -1.88 -12.79
N LEU A 166 0.03 -1.08 -11.72
CA LEU A 166 -1.08 -0.25 -11.25
C LEU A 166 -1.54 0.75 -12.31
N ILE A 167 -0.61 1.39 -13.03
CA ILE A 167 -0.96 2.28 -14.15
C ILE A 167 -1.78 1.55 -15.21
N GLY A 168 -1.35 0.34 -15.59
CA GLY A 168 -2.06 -0.50 -16.56
C GLY A 168 -3.48 -0.86 -16.09
N ILE A 169 -3.60 -1.31 -14.84
CA ILE A 169 -4.88 -1.67 -14.21
C ILE A 169 -5.80 -0.44 -14.18
N PHE A 170 -5.32 0.67 -13.62
CA PHE A 170 -6.12 1.87 -13.48
C PHE A 170 -6.61 2.39 -14.84
N ASN A 171 -5.74 2.46 -15.85
CA ASN A 171 -6.15 2.92 -17.19
C ASN A 171 -7.21 2.01 -17.82
N ARG A 172 -7.14 0.69 -17.55
CA ARG A 172 -8.08 -0.28 -18.11
C ARG A 172 -9.44 -0.24 -17.42
N PHE A 173 -9.46 -0.17 -16.10
CA PHE A 173 -10.66 -0.42 -15.29
C PHE A 173 -11.37 0.83 -14.77
N LEU A 174 -10.84 2.03 -15.05
CA LEU A 174 -11.56 3.30 -14.80
C LEU A 174 -12.92 3.40 -15.54
N LYS A 175 -13.17 2.56 -16.55
CA LYS A 175 -14.46 2.49 -17.26
C LYS A 175 -15.56 1.80 -16.46
N ASP A 176 -15.19 0.90 -15.53
CA ASP A 176 -16.13 0.22 -14.63
C ASP A 176 -15.52 0.09 -13.21
N PRO A 177 -15.38 1.24 -12.52
CA PRO A 177 -14.63 1.29 -11.26
C PRO A 177 -15.33 0.54 -10.12
N MET A 178 -16.66 0.47 -10.13
CA MET A 178 -17.42 -0.22 -9.07
C MET A 178 -17.28 -1.74 -9.18
N PHE A 179 -17.41 -2.30 -10.38
CA PHE A 179 -17.22 -3.73 -10.60
C PHE A 179 -15.81 -4.14 -10.20
N PHE A 180 -14.79 -3.47 -10.74
CA PHE A 180 -13.40 -3.84 -10.48
C PHE A 180 -12.98 -3.59 -9.03
N GLY A 181 -13.45 -2.50 -8.41
CA GLY A 181 -13.25 -2.26 -6.99
C GLY A 181 -13.84 -3.37 -6.12
N THR A 182 -15.08 -3.78 -6.40
CA THR A 182 -15.77 -4.85 -5.64
C THR A 182 -15.05 -6.18 -5.80
N LEU A 183 -14.68 -6.54 -7.03
CA LEU A 183 -13.91 -7.74 -7.31
C LEU A 183 -12.57 -7.72 -6.56
N SER A 184 -11.83 -6.61 -6.61
CA SER A 184 -10.52 -6.50 -5.98
C SER A 184 -10.62 -6.62 -4.46
N PHE A 185 -11.57 -5.92 -3.83
CA PHE A 185 -11.83 -6.06 -2.39
C PHE A 185 -12.25 -7.46 -2.01
N SER A 186 -13.11 -8.10 -2.80
CA SER A 186 -13.59 -9.46 -2.52
C SER A 186 -12.44 -10.47 -2.55
N VAL A 187 -11.59 -10.41 -3.57
CA VAL A 187 -10.43 -11.28 -3.69
C VAL A 187 -9.42 -11.00 -2.57
N ALA A 188 -9.12 -9.74 -2.29
CA ALA A 188 -8.23 -9.37 -1.18
C ALA A 188 -8.77 -9.85 0.18
N PHE A 189 -10.08 -9.72 0.41
CA PHE A 189 -10.72 -10.18 1.64
C PHE A 189 -10.62 -11.69 1.79
N ILE A 190 -10.98 -12.45 0.73
CA ILE A 190 -10.85 -13.91 0.75
C ILE A 190 -9.40 -14.31 1.01
N PHE A 191 -8.45 -13.67 0.32
CA PHE A 191 -7.03 -13.97 0.46
C PHE A 191 -6.51 -13.70 1.87
N VAL A 192 -6.89 -12.58 2.51
CA VAL A 192 -6.33 -12.23 3.83
C VAL A 192 -7.03 -12.94 4.98
N PHE A 193 -8.35 -13.13 4.89
CA PHE A 193 -9.16 -13.59 6.03
C PHE A 193 -9.63 -15.04 5.94
N LEU A 194 -9.61 -15.66 4.75
CA LEU A 194 -10.20 -16.99 4.52
C LEU A 194 -9.22 -18.01 3.90
N ALA A 195 -7.98 -17.63 3.62
CA ALA A 195 -6.93 -18.51 3.08
C ALA A 195 -5.89 -18.81 4.16
#